data_AF-A0AAN4ZGZ4-F1
#
_entry.id   AF-A0AAN4ZGZ4-F1
#
_cell.length_a   1.000
_cell.length_b   1.000
_cell.length_c   1.000
_cell.angle_alpha   90.00
_cell.angle_beta   90.00
_cell.angle_gamma   90.00
#
_symmetry.space_group_name_H-M   'P 1'
#
loop_
_entity.id
_entity.type
_entity.pdbx_description
1 polymer ?
#
loop_
_entity_poly.entity_id
_entity_poly.type
_entity_poly.pdbx_seq_one_letter_code
_entity_poly.pdbx_strand_id
1 'polypeptide(L)'
;MKIALIFALFGCALAMRDQSIAVTGKLVCGDKPASGVRVKLWEEDTGPDPDDLLDQGYTDTDGSFSLQGGTAELTPIDPVFKVYHDCDDGILPGARKVKFGLPKSYITAGKVPKKTFDIGIINLETIFKQEEREMIVSKRSIRARRGGANEEMDDTALLVQERPGEQERSEVEEPPMTREEGRRECKKRRA
;
A
#
# COMPACT_ATOMS: atom_id res chain seq x y z
N MET A 1 18.62 48.22 -9.68
CA MET A 1 18.84 46.85 -9.17
C MET A 1 17.70 46.37 -8.25
N LYS A 2 17.31 47.10 -7.20
CA LYS A 2 16.21 46.69 -6.29
C LYS A 2 14.86 46.47 -7.00
N ILE A 3 14.50 47.34 -7.94
CA ILE A 3 13.24 47.23 -8.71
C ILE A 3 13.24 45.98 -9.61
N ALA A 4 14.36 45.65 -10.24
CA ALA A 4 14.50 44.44 -11.06
C ALA A 4 14.39 43.16 -10.23
N LEU A 5 14.92 43.14 -9.00
CA LEU A 5 14.77 42.03 -8.07
C LEU A 5 13.31 41.85 -7.62
N ILE A 6 12.58 42.94 -7.39
CA ILE A 6 11.15 42.88 -7.03
C ILE A 6 10.32 42.32 -8.19
N PHE A 7 10.58 42.76 -9.42
CA PHE A 7 9.89 42.20 -10.60
C PHE A 7 10.24 40.73 -10.84
N ALA A 8 11.50 40.32 -10.62
CA ALA A 8 11.90 38.92 -10.73
C ALA A 8 11.21 38.04 -9.68
N LEU A 9 11.21 38.47 -8.41
CA LEU A 9 10.53 37.74 -7.32
C LEU A 9 9.01 37.66 -7.53
N PHE A 10 8.40 38.76 -7.98
CA PHE A 10 6.96 38.78 -8.30
C PHE A 10 6.62 37.88 -9.50
N GLY A 11 7.49 37.84 -10.51
CA GLY A 11 7.35 36.93 -11.65
C GLY A 11 7.41 35.45 -11.26
N CYS A 12 8.34 35.07 -10.38
CA CYS A 12 8.43 33.70 -9.87
C CYS A 12 7.20 33.29 -9.06
N ALA A 13 6.65 34.18 -8.24
CA ALA A 13 5.45 33.89 -7.45
C ALA A 13 4.21 33.60 -8.32
N LEU A 14 4.11 34.23 -9.50
CA LEU A 14 3.03 33.97 -10.46
C LEU A 14 3.25 32.70 -11.31
N ALA A 15 4.47 32.17 -11.33
CA ALA A 15 4.82 31.00 -12.11
C ALA A 15 4.52 29.68 -11.39
N MET A 16 4.40 29.67 -10.05
CA MET A 16 4.01 28.47 -9.30
C MET A 16 2.56 28.11 -9.58
N ARG A 17 2.30 26.84 -9.86
CA ARG A 17 0.96 26.35 -10.21
C ARG A 17 0.59 25.19 -9.30
N ASP A 18 -0.58 25.29 -8.68
CA ASP A 18 -1.17 24.13 -8.02
C ASP A 18 -1.53 23.07 -9.06
N GLN A 19 -1.05 21.86 -8.85
CA GLN A 19 -1.35 20.68 -9.66
C GLN A 19 -1.77 19.53 -8.76
N SER A 20 -2.68 18.70 -9.25
CA SER A 20 -3.21 17.57 -8.48
C SER A 20 -3.56 16.38 -9.34
N ILE A 21 -3.56 15.21 -8.73
CA ILE A 21 -3.90 13.93 -9.34
C ILE A 21 -4.65 13.05 -8.33
N ALA A 22 -5.56 12.22 -8.83
CA ALA A 22 -6.22 11.16 -8.08
C ALA A 22 -6.04 9.82 -8.79
N VAL A 23 -5.89 8.75 -8.00
CA VAL A 23 -5.79 7.37 -8.49
C VAL A 23 -6.71 6.47 -7.68
N THR A 24 -7.39 5.57 -8.38
CA THR A 24 -8.22 4.52 -7.78
C THR A 24 -7.88 3.18 -8.41
N GLY A 25 -8.21 2.10 -7.71
CA GLY A 25 -8.10 0.75 -8.26
C GLY A 25 -8.35 -0.31 -7.21
N LYS A 26 -8.01 -1.56 -7.57
CA LYS A 26 -8.16 -2.72 -6.72
C LYS A 26 -6.96 -3.64 -6.81
N LEU A 27 -6.47 -4.10 -5.66
CA LEU A 27 -5.35 -5.02 -5.55
C LEU A 27 -5.86 -6.40 -5.17
N VAL A 28 -5.34 -7.43 -5.84
CA VAL A 28 -5.63 -8.84 -5.55
C VAL A 28 -4.32 -9.60 -5.38
N CYS A 29 -4.37 -10.67 -4.59
CA CYS A 29 -3.28 -11.62 -4.41
C CYS A 29 -3.84 -13.00 -4.76
N GLY A 30 -3.59 -13.42 -6.01
CA GLY A 30 -4.27 -14.57 -6.60
C GLY A 30 -5.76 -14.35 -6.69
N ASP A 31 -6.52 -15.31 -6.17
CA ASP A 31 -7.98 -15.27 -6.20
C ASP A 31 -8.61 -14.42 -5.07
N LYS A 32 -7.80 -13.83 -4.19
CA LYS A 32 -8.27 -13.11 -2.99
C LYS A 32 -8.04 -11.61 -3.10
N PRO A 33 -8.95 -10.77 -2.57
CA PRO A 33 -8.68 -9.34 -2.41
C PRO A 33 -7.48 -9.14 -1.48
N ALA A 34 -6.58 -8.24 -1.86
CA ALA A 34 -5.42 -7.91 -1.05
C ALA A 34 -5.79 -6.77 -0.10
N SER A 35 -6.32 -7.12 1.07
CA SER A 35 -6.77 -6.15 2.09
C SER A 35 -5.64 -5.67 3.00
N GLY A 36 -5.68 -4.42 3.43
CA GLY A 36 -4.69 -3.86 4.36
C GLY A 36 -3.30 -3.67 3.73
N VAL A 37 -3.22 -3.64 2.41
CA VAL A 37 -1.98 -3.37 1.67
C VAL A 37 -1.70 -1.87 1.71
N ARG A 38 -0.48 -1.50 2.11
CA ARG A 38 -0.07 -0.10 2.19
C ARG A 38 0.18 0.45 0.80
N VAL A 39 -0.47 1.58 0.50
CA VAL A 39 -0.37 2.27 -0.78
C VAL A 39 0.01 3.73 -0.55
N LYS A 40 0.86 4.27 -1.42
CA LYS A 40 1.32 5.66 -1.34
C LYS A 40 1.32 6.32 -2.71
N LEU A 41 0.92 7.57 -2.75
CA LEU A 41 1.02 8.44 -3.92
C LEU A 41 2.15 9.44 -3.66
N TRP A 42 3.16 9.39 -4.51
CA TRP A 42 4.34 10.24 -4.43
C TRP A 42 4.45 11.13 -5.66
N GLU A 43 5.14 12.23 -5.48
CA GLU A 43 5.71 13.07 -6.52
C GLU A 43 7.23 12.76 -6.50
N GLU A 44 7.75 12.21 -7.60
CA GLU A 44 9.20 11.93 -7.77
C GLU A 44 9.72 12.81 -8.91
N ASP A 45 10.19 14.02 -8.60
CA ASP A 45 10.80 14.90 -9.60
C ASP A 45 12.25 14.47 -9.91
N THR A 46 12.68 14.69 -11.15
CA THR A 46 14.10 14.63 -11.53
C THR A 46 14.80 16.00 -11.34
N GLY A 47 14.05 17.02 -10.93
CA GLY A 47 14.46 18.41 -10.73
C GLY A 47 15.15 18.71 -9.39
N PRO A 48 15.26 20.01 -9.03
CA PRO A 48 15.87 20.46 -7.77
C PRO A 48 14.96 20.30 -6.55
N ASP A 49 13.67 20.00 -6.77
CA ASP A 49 12.66 19.89 -5.73
C ASP A 49 12.73 18.48 -5.09
N PRO A 50 12.57 18.37 -3.76
CA PRO A 50 12.61 17.08 -3.08
C PRO A 50 11.33 16.27 -3.34
N ASP A 51 11.46 14.94 -3.45
CA ASP A 51 10.31 14.03 -3.57
C ASP A 51 9.27 14.25 -2.44
N ASP A 52 8.02 14.52 -2.82
CA ASP A 52 6.93 14.80 -1.89
C ASP A 52 5.94 13.63 -1.76
N LEU A 53 5.54 13.31 -0.53
CA LEU A 53 4.44 12.39 -0.27
C LEU A 53 3.11 13.14 -0.42
N LEU A 54 2.35 12.81 -1.46
CA LEU A 54 1.06 13.45 -1.76
C LEU A 54 -0.08 12.88 -0.93
N ASP A 55 -0.15 11.54 -0.83
CA ASP A 55 -1.19 10.84 -0.06
C ASP A 55 -0.74 9.42 0.30
N GLN A 56 -1.32 8.85 1.35
CA GLN A 56 -1.08 7.46 1.74
C GLN A 56 -2.31 6.83 2.38
N GLY A 57 -2.43 5.52 2.22
CA GLY A 57 -3.52 4.77 2.79
C GLY A 57 -3.29 3.27 2.77
N TYR A 58 -4.37 2.55 3.04
CA TYR A 58 -4.40 1.10 3.00
C TYR A 58 -5.59 0.66 2.14
N THR A 59 -5.44 -0.46 1.44
CA THR A 59 -6.57 -1.07 0.76
C THR A 59 -7.62 -1.54 1.77
N ASP A 60 -8.88 -1.45 1.39
CA ASP A 60 -10.00 -1.94 2.19
C ASP A 60 -10.14 -3.47 2.16
N THR A 61 -11.22 -3.99 2.75
CA THR A 61 -11.50 -5.43 2.83
C THR A 61 -11.66 -6.11 1.48
N ASP A 62 -12.06 -5.35 0.47
CA ASP A 62 -12.25 -5.79 -0.91
C ASP A 62 -11.02 -5.52 -1.78
N GLY A 63 -9.94 -5.00 -1.20
CA GLY A 63 -8.69 -4.70 -1.89
C GLY A 63 -8.71 -3.39 -2.67
N SER A 64 -9.78 -2.61 -2.58
CA SER A 64 -9.95 -1.34 -3.27
C SER A 64 -9.19 -0.23 -2.56
N PHE A 65 -8.78 0.79 -3.30
CA PHE A 65 -8.15 1.99 -2.76
C PHE A 65 -8.50 3.22 -3.59
N SER A 66 -8.43 4.39 -2.97
CA SER A 66 -8.55 5.69 -3.62
C SER A 66 -7.60 6.67 -2.93
N LEU A 67 -6.65 7.23 -3.66
CA LEU A 67 -5.70 8.23 -3.19
C LEU A 67 -5.82 9.50 -4.03
N GLN A 68 -5.61 10.66 -3.40
CA GLN A 68 -5.57 11.94 -4.10
C GLN A 68 -4.63 12.91 -3.41
N GLY A 69 -3.92 13.70 -4.20
CA GLY A 69 -3.08 14.76 -3.65
C GLY A 69 -2.68 15.78 -4.70
N GLY A 70 -2.02 16.83 -4.22
CA GLY A 70 -1.55 17.90 -5.08
C GLY A 70 -0.49 18.74 -4.38
N THR A 71 0.35 19.36 -5.20
CA THR A 71 1.47 20.19 -4.78
C THR A 71 1.58 21.41 -5.69
N ALA A 72 2.33 22.41 -5.24
CA ALA A 72 2.54 23.67 -5.95
C ALA A 72 3.94 23.69 -6.55
N GLU A 73 4.02 23.52 -7.87
CA GLU A 73 5.29 23.39 -8.58
C GLU A 73 5.38 24.33 -9.78
N LEU A 74 6.61 24.60 -10.21
CA LEU A 74 6.90 25.34 -11.44
C LEU A 74 6.79 24.44 -12.67
N THR A 75 7.18 23.17 -12.53
CA THR A 75 7.17 22.12 -13.55
C THR A 75 5.93 21.23 -13.41
N PRO A 76 5.56 20.46 -14.45
CA PRO A 76 4.51 19.45 -14.30
C PRO A 76 4.96 18.33 -13.36
N ILE A 77 4.14 18.02 -12.35
CA ILE A 77 4.40 16.97 -11.35
C ILE A 77 4.68 15.61 -12.02
N ASP A 78 5.49 14.77 -11.37
CA ASP A 78 5.80 13.40 -11.81
C ASP A 78 5.23 12.36 -10.82
N PRO A 79 3.91 12.05 -10.91
CA PRO A 79 3.23 11.24 -9.92
C PRO A 79 3.54 9.74 -10.05
N VAL A 80 3.93 9.14 -8.92
CA VAL A 80 4.26 7.71 -8.78
C VAL A 80 3.39 7.07 -7.71
N PHE A 81 2.62 6.06 -8.12
CA PHE A 81 1.85 5.21 -7.21
C PHE A 81 2.71 4.03 -6.75
N LYS A 82 2.85 3.85 -5.43
CA LYS A 82 3.68 2.82 -4.81
C LYS A 82 2.83 1.87 -3.98
N VAL A 83 3.02 0.57 -4.20
CA VAL A 83 2.34 -0.50 -3.46
C VAL A 83 3.37 -1.27 -2.65
N TYR A 84 3.08 -1.49 -1.36
CA TYR A 84 3.94 -2.23 -0.44
C TYR A 84 3.18 -3.48 0.04
N HIS A 85 3.61 -4.66 -0.37
CA HIS A 85 2.89 -5.91 -0.14
C HIS A 85 3.80 -7.10 0.17
N ASP A 86 3.23 -8.10 0.82
CA ASP A 86 3.89 -9.37 1.14
C ASP A 86 3.24 -10.57 0.41
N CYS A 87 2.43 -10.29 -0.63
CA CYS A 87 1.84 -11.34 -1.48
C CYS A 87 2.92 -12.26 -2.06
N ASP A 88 2.78 -13.57 -1.83
CA ASP A 88 3.72 -14.63 -2.20
C ASP A 88 5.17 -14.45 -1.72
N ASP A 89 5.39 -13.65 -0.68
CA ASP A 89 6.74 -13.26 -0.24
C ASP A 89 7.32 -14.15 0.89
N GLY A 90 6.53 -15.09 1.41
CA GLY A 90 6.95 -16.02 2.46
C GLY A 90 7.27 -15.34 3.79
N ILE A 91 8.34 -15.79 4.48
CA ILE A 91 8.83 -15.21 5.76
C ILE A 91 10.12 -14.44 5.48
N LEU A 92 10.06 -13.44 4.61
CA LEU A 92 11.19 -12.57 4.33
C LEU A 92 11.00 -11.22 5.06
N PRO A 93 12.05 -10.65 5.65
CA PRO A 93 11.95 -9.36 6.33
C PRO A 93 11.72 -8.22 5.32
N GLY A 94 10.81 -7.30 5.63
CA GLY A 94 10.44 -6.21 4.73
C GLY A 94 9.32 -6.58 3.77
N ALA A 95 8.90 -5.62 2.95
CA ALA A 95 7.82 -5.78 1.99
C ALA A 95 8.30 -5.57 0.56
N ARG A 96 7.69 -6.30 -0.39
CA ARG A 96 7.86 -6.03 -1.83
C ARG A 96 7.25 -4.68 -2.15
N LYS A 97 7.94 -3.90 -2.99
CA LYS A 97 7.58 -2.53 -3.36
C LYS A 97 7.51 -2.42 -4.87
N VAL A 98 6.31 -2.14 -5.38
CA VAL A 98 6.07 -1.91 -6.81
C VAL A 98 5.78 -0.44 -7.04
N LYS A 99 6.35 0.12 -8.11
CA LYS A 99 6.16 1.51 -8.53
C LYS A 99 5.43 1.58 -9.87
N PHE A 100 4.41 2.42 -9.94
CA PHE A 100 3.63 2.69 -11.15
C PHE A 100 3.68 4.20 -11.44
N GLY A 101 4.30 4.59 -12.56
CA GLY A 101 4.21 5.96 -13.04
C GLY A 101 2.80 6.26 -13.53
N LEU A 102 2.17 7.30 -13.00
CA LEU A 102 0.82 7.70 -13.41
C LEU A 102 0.89 8.59 -14.67
N PRO A 103 -0.06 8.47 -15.60
CA PRO A 103 -0.04 9.24 -16.84
C PRO A 103 -0.24 10.74 -16.59
N LYS A 104 0.66 11.57 -17.14
CA LYS A 104 0.60 13.04 -17.01
C LYS A 104 -0.71 13.65 -17.53
N SER A 105 -1.46 12.96 -18.39
CA SER A 105 -2.77 13.42 -18.90
C SER A 105 -3.88 13.48 -17.85
N TYR A 106 -3.69 12.84 -16.69
CA TYR A 106 -4.62 12.87 -15.57
C TYR A 106 -4.27 13.93 -14.52
N ILE A 107 -3.15 14.64 -14.67
CA ILE A 107 -2.81 15.80 -13.86
C ILE A 107 -3.78 16.92 -14.19
N THR A 108 -4.31 17.58 -13.16
CA THR A 108 -5.24 18.69 -13.30
C THR A 108 -4.76 19.93 -12.56
N ALA A 109 -5.09 21.10 -13.09
CA ALA A 109 -4.77 22.37 -12.45
C ALA A 109 -5.69 22.64 -11.24
N GLY A 110 -5.07 23.03 -10.14
CA GLY A 110 -5.68 23.29 -8.84
C GLY A 110 -5.29 22.25 -7.79
N LYS A 111 -5.62 22.54 -6.52
CA LYS A 111 -5.31 21.68 -5.37
C LYS A 111 -6.12 20.40 -5.28
N VAL A 112 -7.29 20.37 -5.93
CA VAL A 112 -8.21 19.23 -5.91
C VAL A 112 -8.30 18.64 -7.31
N PRO A 113 -8.06 17.34 -7.47
CA PRO A 113 -8.06 16.70 -8.77
C PRO A 113 -9.47 16.70 -9.37
N LYS A 114 -9.57 17.07 -10.65
CA LYS A 114 -10.83 17.05 -11.41
C LYS A 114 -11.08 15.73 -12.13
N LYS A 115 -10.06 14.88 -12.20
CA LYS A 115 -10.08 13.58 -12.88
C LYS A 115 -9.40 12.57 -11.99
N THR A 116 -9.90 11.35 -12.05
CA THR A 116 -9.34 10.20 -11.34
C THR A 116 -8.84 9.21 -12.36
N PHE A 117 -7.59 8.78 -12.22
CA PHE A 117 -7.03 7.69 -13.00
C PHE A 117 -7.41 6.36 -12.35
N ASP A 118 -8.14 5.52 -13.08
CA ASP A 118 -8.43 4.15 -12.64
C ASP A 118 -7.36 3.20 -13.19
N ILE A 119 -6.54 2.65 -12.29
CA ILE A 119 -5.50 1.68 -12.66
C ILE A 119 -6.07 0.28 -12.89
N GLY A 120 -7.35 0.06 -12.55
CA GLY A 120 -8.05 -1.21 -12.67
C GLY A 120 -7.68 -2.19 -11.56
N ILE A 121 -7.66 -3.48 -11.92
CA ILE A 121 -7.38 -4.58 -11.00
C ILE A 121 -5.96 -5.09 -11.25
N ILE A 122 -5.11 -5.08 -10.22
CA ILE A 122 -3.72 -5.55 -10.29
C ILE A 122 -3.56 -6.78 -9.41
N ASN A 123 -3.07 -7.87 -10.01
CA ASN A 123 -2.67 -9.06 -9.25
C ASN A 123 -1.19 -8.97 -8.83
N LEU A 124 -0.97 -8.91 -7.51
CA LEU A 124 0.32 -8.76 -6.84
C LEU A 124 1.18 -10.04 -6.84
N GLU A 125 0.65 -11.18 -7.30
CA GLU A 125 1.47 -12.38 -7.60
C GLU A 125 2.42 -12.13 -8.78
N THR A 126 2.09 -11.15 -9.64
CA THR A 126 2.92 -10.80 -10.80
C THR A 126 4.30 -10.32 -10.34
N ILE A 127 5.35 -10.82 -10.99
CA ILE A 127 6.71 -10.34 -10.77
C ILE A 127 6.94 -9.11 -11.66
N PHE A 128 7.13 -7.95 -11.05
CA PHE A 128 7.39 -6.71 -11.77
C PHE A 128 8.89 -6.50 -11.98
N LYS A 129 9.30 -6.09 -13.19
CA LYS A 129 10.73 -5.96 -13.55
C LYS A 129 11.50 -4.93 -12.71
N GLN A 130 10.82 -3.95 -12.13
CA GLN A 130 11.40 -2.86 -11.32
C GLN A 130 10.91 -2.93 -9.88
N GLU A 131 10.61 -4.14 -9.40
CA GLU A 131 10.22 -4.35 -8.02
C GLU A 131 11.41 -4.19 -7.07
N GLU A 132 11.21 -3.38 -6.05
CA GLU A 132 12.16 -3.14 -4.97
C GLU A 132 11.72 -3.89 -3.70
N ARG A 133 12.60 -3.96 -2.69
CA ARG A 133 12.24 -4.45 -1.35
C ARG A 133 12.51 -3.37 -0.32
N GLU A 134 11.49 -3.01 0.46
CA GLU A 134 11.64 -2.09 1.58
C GLU A 134 11.86 -2.86 2.88
N MET A 135 13.04 -2.71 3.47
CA MET A 135 13.41 -3.41 4.70
C MET A 135 12.87 -2.67 5.93
N ILE A 136 12.18 -3.39 6.81
CA ILE A 136 11.83 -2.89 8.15
C ILE A 136 13.09 -2.98 9.01
N VAL A 137 13.96 -1.99 8.94
CA VAL A 137 15.08 -1.89 9.88
C VAL A 137 14.53 -1.31 11.17
N SER A 138 14.40 -2.13 12.22
CA SER A 138 13.96 -1.64 13.52
C SER A 138 14.83 -0.45 13.94
N LYS A 139 14.22 0.72 14.16
CA LYS A 139 14.93 1.95 14.57
C LYS A 139 15.77 1.73 15.85
N ARG A 140 15.49 0.68 16.64
CA ARG A 140 16.33 0.22 17.77
C ARG A 140 17.78 -0.09 17.38
N SER A 141 18.03 -0.68 16.21
CA SER A 141 19.40 -1.00 15.76
C SER A 141 20.15 0.22 15.21
N ILE A 142 19.44 1.24 14.71
CA ILE A 142 20.02 2.47 14.17
C ILE A 142 20.26 3.52 15.27
N ARG A 143 19.31 3.72 16.22
CA ARG A 143 19.47 4.64 17.36
C ARG A 143 20.62 4.26 18.28
N ALA A 144 20.92 2.96 18.41
CA ALA A 144 22.08 2.48 19.17
C ALA A 144 23.42 2.91 18.52
N ARG A 145 23.45 3.24 17.22
CA ARG A 145 24.67 3.66 16.49
C ARG A 145 24.76 5.16 16.23
N ARG A 146 23.64 5.87 16.14
CA ARG A 146 23.58 7.31 15.91
C ARG A 146 22.73 7.94 17.01
N GLY A 147 23.39 8.42 18.06
CA GLY A 147 22.72 9.21 19.08
C GLY A 147 22.12 10.48 18.47
N GLY A 148 20.82 10.71 18.66
CA GLY A 148 20.20 12.03 18.47
C GLY A 148 18.96 12.09 17.57
N ALA A 149 17.95 12.76 18.12
CA ALA A 149 16.65 13.21 17.61
C ALA A 149 16.48 13.44 16.09
N ASN A 150 15.42 12.86 15.52
CA ASN A 150 14.23 13.57 15.04
C ASN A 150 13.13 12.53 14.68
N GLU A 151 11.89 12.84 15.00
CA GLU A 151 10.72 11.97 14.85
C GLU A 151 10.12 12.11 13.45
N GLU A 152 10.34 11.11 12.61
CA GLU A 152 9.40 10.74 11.56
C GLU A 152 8.74 9.43 12.01
N MET A 153 7.44 9.52 12.33
CA MET A 153 6.63 8.38 12.71
C MET A 153 6.26 7.60 11.44
N ASP A 154 7.17 6.73 11.03
CA ASP A 154 6.87 5.65 10.10
C ASP A 154 6.05 4.60 10.88
N ASP A 155 4.77 4.47 10.54
CA ASP A 155 3.75 3.61 11.17
C ASP A 155 3.98 2.10 10.93
N THR A 156 5.23 1.67 10.85
CA THR A 156 5.61 0.25 10.77
C THR A 156 5.45 -0.48 12.11
N ALA A 157 4.73 0.10 13.08
CA ALA A 157 4.55 -0.44 14.43
C ALA A 157 3.20 -1.14 14.70
N LEU A 158 2.27 -1.21 13.73
CA LEU A 158 0.94 -1.78 13.97
C LEU A 158 0.76 -3.28 13.63
N LEU A 159 1.82 -4.00 13.22
CA LEU A 159 1.72 -5.44 12.91
C LEU A 159 2.53 -6.36 13.83
N VAL A 160 2.78 -5.97 15.08
CA VAL A 160 3.35 -6.89 16.10
C VAL A 160 2.49 -6.94 17.35
N GLN A 161 1.22 -7.34 17.21
CA GLN A 161 0.34 -7.79 18.29
C GLN A 161 -0.75 -8.67 17.66
N GLU A 162 -1.02 -9.94 17.97
CA GLU A 162 -0.44 -11.01 18.78
C GLU A 162 -0.92 -12.32 18.13
N ARG A 163 -0.07 -13.35 17.98
CA ARG A 163 -0.55 -14.74 17.84
C ARG A 163 -0.21 -15.48 19.13
N PRO A 164 -1.17 -15.76 20.03
CA PRO A 164 -1.02 -16.86 20.97
C PRO A 164 -1.32 -18.15 20.17
N GLY A 165 -0.40 -19.10 20.07
CA GLY A 165 0.12 -19.85 21.20
C GLY A 165 -0.51 -21.24 21.10
N GLU A 166 0.21 -22.17 20.51
CA GLU A 166 -0.16 -23.58 20.45
C GLU A 166 0.16 -24.24 21.80
N GLN A 167 -0.74 -25.13 22.25
CA GLN A 167 -0.68 -26.06 23.40
C GLN A 167 -1.16 -25.57 24.78
N GLU A 168 -2.35 -26.05 25.16
CA GLU A 168 -2.47 -26.90 26.36
C GLU A 168 -3.52 -28.01 26.14
N ARG A 169 -3.10 -29.24 26.44
CA ARG A 169 -3.86 -30.48 26.44
C ARG A 169 -4.71 -30.53 27.71
N SER A 170 -6.01 -30.77 27.59
CA SER A 170 -6.81 -31.27 28.71
C SER A 170 -7.72 -32.42 28.24
N GLU A 171 -7.61 -33.54 28.95
CA GLU A 171 -8.41 -34.75 28.82
C GLU A 171 -9.81 -34.50 29.39
N VAL A 172 -10.88 -34.88 28.69
CA VAL A 172 -12.16 -35.33 29.30
C VAL A 172 -12.87 -36.35 28.39
N GLU A 173 -12.97 -37.58 28.91
CA GLU A 173 -13.86 -38.73 28.68
C GLU A 173 -14.69 -38.90 27.38
N GLU A 174 -14.48 -40.05 26.72
CA GLU A 174 -15.41 -40.70 25.80
C GLU A 174 -16.58 -41.36 26.55
N PRO A 175 -17.85 -41.19 26.12
CA PRO A 175 -18.93 -42.09 26.51
C PRO A 175 -19.00 -43.33 25.59
N PRO A 176 -19.45 -44.50 26.09
CA PRO A 176 -19.20 -45.79 25.49
C PRO A 176 -20.07 -46.13 24.28
N MET A 177 -19.45 -46.86 23.35
CA MET A 177 -20.03 -47.52 22.19
C MET A 177 -21.01 -48.62 22.62
N THR A 178 -22.27 -48.54 22.19
CA THR A 178 -23.20 -49.68 22.21
C THR A 178 -23.30 -50.27 20.80
N ARG A 179 -23.01 -51.57 20.69
CA ARG A 179 -23.13 -52.41 19.49
C ARG A 179 -24.39 -53.26 19.63
N GLU A 180 -25.27 -53.17 18.64
CA GLU A 180 -26.31 -54.13 18.16
C GLU A 180 -27.30 -53.24 17.35
N GLU A 181 -27.70 -53.44 16.11
CA GLU A 181 -27.88 -54.60 15.21
C GLU A 181 -27.69 -54.05 13.76
N GLY A 182 -27.14 -54.76 12.77
CA GLY A 182 -27.75 -55.95 12.18
C GLY A 182 -28.53 -55.64 10.88
N ARG A 183 -27.79 -55.49 9.77
CA ARG A 183 -28.09 -56.06 8.44
C ARG A 183 -29.58 -56.17 8.01
N ARG A 184 -30.05 -55.27 7.13
CA ARG A 184 -31.11 -55.39 6.09
C ARG A 184 -31.41 -53.93 5.65
N GLU A 185 -31.24 -53.45 4.42
CA GLU A 185 -31.91 -53.86 3.19
C GLU A 185 -31.14 -53.28 1.98
N CYS A 186 -30.60 -54.17 1.15
CA CYS A 186 -30.30 -53.87 -0.25
C CYS A 186 -31.37 -54.59 -1.08
N LYS A 187 -32.48 -53.94 -1.42
CA LYS A 187 -33.36 -54.31 -2.54
C LYS A 187 -34.47 -53.27 -2.78
N LYS A 188 -34.74 -53.06 -4.08
CA LYS A 188 -35.90 -52.37 -4.71
C LYS A 188 -35.76 -50.87 -4.99
N ARG A 189 -35.07 -50.55 -6.08
CA ARG A 189 -35.54 -49.58 -7.07
C ARG A 189 -35.46 -50.18 -8.48
N ARG A 190 -36.52 -50.93 -8.82
CA ARG A 190 -36.98 -51.22 -10.18
C ARG A 190 -38.48 -51.47 -10.08
N ALA A 191 -39.24 -50.45 -10.43
CA ALA A 191 -40.59 -50.47 -10.98
C ALA A 191 -40.76 -49.13 -11.69
#